data_AF-A0A7M1Q4Q2-F1
#
_entry.id   AF-A0A7M1Q4Q2-F1
#
_cell.length_a   1.000
_cell.length_b   1.000
_cell.length_c   1.000
_cell.angle_alpha   90.00
_cell.angle_beta   90.00
_cell.angle_gamma   90.00
#
_symmetry.space_group_name_H-M   'P 1'
#
loop_
_entity.id
_entity.type
_entity.pdbx_description
1 polymer ?
#
loop_
_entity_poly.entity_id
_entity_poly.type
_entity_poly.pdbx_seq_one_letter_code
_entity_poly.pdbx_strand_id
1 'polypeptide(L)'
;MKKLISVVLLIGVVMCLVLCKQLTNKPRTHPDADNFPTLLSDKKTEYTVINITDLERDQDKYWVESNKKEHGYKILAIYNEKSYRYLLISAGEMKTGGYSLEVTEVIEGVDKVTFKVKLNKPKKDSMVTMALTYPYLLLKVSASEKTIDVDFIDYKGSNGELIKVENHLKVEELNGIYSKRLDEKYISVKTTEESYMFKYSTEQESNTLKLQKNMALDISYFKNSNGELEVCSLEQASLPAVPEDWQGLIGLGKFKEVTEGDICIISIEDKDEFFWTTVESIKECKESFKDNEIVVFNYYVDEYGRRIIVSFEK
;
A
#
# COMPACT_ATOMS: atom_id res chain seq x y z
N MET A 1 -7.72 62.36 -63.27
CA MET A 1 -6.56 63.28 -63.22
C MET A 1 -5.65 62.84 -62.08
N LYS A 2 -4.49 62.27 -62.44
CA LYS A 2 -3.13 62.78 -62.12
C LYS A 2 -2.73 62.51 -60.65
N LYS A 3 -1.98 61.44 -60.37
CA LYS A 3 -0.49 61.36 -60.37
C LYS A 3 0.16 62.45 -59.50
N LEU A 4 0.85 62.05 -58.42
CA LEU A 4 2.31 62.17 -58.20
C LEU A 4 2.60 61.90 -56.70
N ILE A 5 3.32 60.82 -56.34
CA ILE A 5 4.79 60.75 -56.15
C ILE A 5 5.27 61.57 -54.94
N SER A 6 5.74 60.89 -53.88
CA SER A 6 7.17 60.85 -53.52
C SER A 6 7.39 60.02 -52.25
N VAL A 7 8.10 58.88 -52.35
CA VAL A 7 9.49 58.75 -51.88
C VAL A 7 9.59 58.74 -50.35
N VAL A 8 9.49 57.55 -49.74
CA VAL A 8 10.44 57.11 -48.69
C VAL A 8 10.64 55.60 -48.87
N LEU A 9 11.76 55.30 -49.53
CA LEU A 9 12.73 54.23 -49.29
C LEU A 9 12.18 52.79 -49.07
N LEU A 10 12.30 51.87 -50.03
CA LEU A 10 13.51 51.41 -50.74
C LEU A 10 14.58 50.74 -49.85
N ILE A 11 14.16 49.86 -48.92
CA ILE A 11 14.99 48.72 -48.44
C ILE A 11 14.12 47.44 -48.38
N GLY A 12 13.24 47.30 -49.37
CA GLY A 12 12.54 46.06 -49.65
C GLY A 12 12.97 45.59 -51.03
N VAL A 13 13.61 44.42 -51.09
CA VAL A 13 13.95 43.69 -52.32
C VAL A 13 15.24 44.16 -53.03
N VAL A 14 16.40 43.89 -52.40
CA VAL A 14 17.60 43.50 -53.15
C VAL A 14 18.25 42.33 -52.41
N MET A 15 17.87 41.11 -52.81
CA MET A 15 18.66 39.87 -52.81
C MET A 15 17.73 38.64 -52.80
N CYS A 16 16.80 38.59 -53.74
CA CYS A 16 16.76 37.35 -54.51
C CYS A 16 17.97 37.43 -55.42
N LEU A 17 18.95 36.54 -55.23
CA LEU A 17 19.54 35.75 -56.31
C LEU A 17 20.58 34.80 -55.69
N VAL A 18 20.18 33.53 -55.68
CA VAL A 18 20.99 32.40 -56.14
C VAL A 18 21.92 31.70 -55.13
N LEU A 19 21.41 30.53 -54.73
CA LEU A 19 22.08 29.23 -54.68
C LEU A 19 23.48 29.14 -54.03
N CYS A 20 23.56 28.40 -52.92
CA CYS A 20 24.36 27.18 -52.96
C CYS A 20 23.96 26.17 -51.88
N LYS A 21 23.58 24.99 -52.38
CA LYS A 21 23.97 23.66 -51.90
C LYS A 21 23.44 23.15 -50.56
N GLN A 22 22.79 22.00 -50.73
CA GLN A 22 22.64 20.90 -49.79
C GLN A 22 23.82 20.70 -48.83
N LEU A 23 23.43 20.37 -47.60
CA LEU A 23 23.98 19.29 -46.77
C LEU A 23 25.50 19.17 -46.77
N THR A 24 26.12 19.68 -45.72
CA THR A 24 27.14 18.88 -45.01
C THR A 24 27.35 19.43 -43.59
N ASN A 25 27.32 18.47 -42.66
CA ASN A 25 28.15 18.38 -41.46
C ASN A 25 27.67 18.96 -40.12
N LYS A 26 27.38 17.97 -39.26
CA LYS A 26 27.69 17.84 -37.83
C LYS A 26 26.63 18.35 -36.86
N PRO A 27 26.03 17.47 -36.01
CA PRO A 27 25.24 17.95 -34.89
C PRO A 27 26.14 18.79 -33.99
N ARG A 28 25.74 20.05 -33.79
CA ARG A 28 26.32 20.92 -32.77
C ARG A 28 25.86 20.37 -31.43
N THR A 29 26.82 19.99 -30.59
CA THR A 29 26.60 19.82 -29.15
C THR A 29 26.10 21.15 -28.60
N HIS A 30 24.89 21.14 -28.03
CA HIS A 30 24.34 22.30 -27.33
C HIS A 30 25.09 22.50 -26.01
N PRO A 31 25.55 23.72 -25.66
CA PRO A 31 26.32 23.96 -24.43
C PRO A 31 25.51 23.89 -23.12
N ASP A 32 24.27 23.42 -23.15
CA ASP A 32 23.35 23.48 -22.00
C ASP A 32 22.91 22.09 -21.51
N ALA A 33 23.80 21.09 -21.59
CA ALA A 33 23.57 19.77 -21.00
C ALA A 33 23.84 19.70 -19.48
N ASP A 34 24.18 20.83 -18.84
CA ASP A 34 24.64 20.86 -17.45
C ASP A 34 23.68 21.56 -16.47
N ASN A 35 22.42 21.86 -16.85
CA ASN A 35 21.48 22.53 -15.96
C ASN A 35 20.09 21.88 -15.88
N PHE A 36 20.06 20.56 -15.65
CA PHE A 36 18.93 19.99 -14.92
C PHE A 36 19.18 20.24 -13.42
N PRO A 37 18.33 20.99 -12.70
CA PRO A 37 18.47 21.11 -11.27
C PRO A 37 18.29 19.73 -10.67
N THR A 38 19.40 19.13 -10.22
CA THR A 38 19.35 17.97 -9.34
C THR A 38 18.82 18.50 -8.02
N LEU A 39 17.50 18.44 -7.84
CA LEU A 39 16.90 18.66 -6.53
C LEU A 39 17.27 17.45 -5.66
N LEU A 40 18.49 17.47 -5.14
CA LEU A 40 18.92 16.64 -4.04
C LEU A 40 18.10 17.09 -2.83
N SER A 41 17.01 16.38 -2.57
CA SER A 41 16.43 16.32 -1.23
C SER A 41 17.57 15.95 -0.27
N ASP A 42 18.02 16.87 0.58
CA ASP A 42 19.16 16.70 1.49
C ASP A 42 19.00 15.54 2.49
N LYS A 43 17.80 14.95 2.59
CA LYS A 43 17.56 13.73 3.35
C LYS A 43 17.62 12.53 2.41
N LYS A 44 18.70 11.75 2.52
CA LYS A 44 18.85 10.47 1.84
C LYS A 44 17.93 9.43 2.49
N THR A 45 17.19 8.67 1.69
CA THR A 45 16.36 7.55 2.15
C THR A 45 17.26 6.48 2.75
N GLU A 46 17.09 6.24 4.04
CA GLU A 46 17.81 5.22 4.78
C GLU A 46 17.16 3.85 4.56
N TYR A 47 18.00 2.82 4.43
CA TYR A 47 17.55 1.44 4.35
C TYR A 47 18.57 0.50 4.98
N THR A 48 18.10 -0.64 5.47
CA THR A 48 18.94 -1.75 5.91
C THR A 48 18.52 -3.04 5.24
N VAL A 49 19.49 -3.89 4.90
CA VAL A 49 19.21 -5.27 4.45
C VAL A 49 18.96 -6.11 5.70
N ILE A 50 17.85 -6.82 5.74
CA ILE A 50 17.47 -7.68 6.86
C ILE A 50 17.18 -9.10 6.37
N ASN A 51 17.22 -10.07 7.29
CA ASN A 51 16.78 -11.43 7.04
C ASN A 51 15.32 -11.62 7.48
N ILE A 52 14.67 -12.66 6.93
CA ILE A 52 13.33 -13.06 7.38
C ILE A 52 13.26 -13.35 8.89
N THR A 53 14.36 -13.80 9.48
CA THR A 53 14.49 -14.07 10.92
C THR A 53 14.48 -12.80 11.77
N ASP A 54 14.78 -11.65 11.17
CA ASP A 54 14.82 -10.35 11.84
C ASP A 54 13.42 -9.72 11.90
N LEU A 55 12.42 -10.30 11.21
CA LEU A 55 11.04 -9.87 11.28
C LEU A 55 10.40 -10.35 12.59
N GLU A 56 9.82 -9.42 13.35
CA GLU A 56 9.21 -9.72 14.65
C GLU A 56 7.88 -10.47 14.50
N ARG A 57 7.09 -10.12 13.49
CA ARG A 57 5.72 -10.63 13.30
C ARG A 57 5.70 -11.81 12.33
N ASP A 58 5.05 -12.90 12.73
CA ASP A 58 4.96 -14.11 11.89
C ASP A 58 4.18 -13.86 10.59
N GLN A 59 3.21 -12.95 10.59
CA GLN A 59 2.51 -12.51 9.39
C GLN A 59 3.47 -11.91 8.34
N ASP A 60 4.48 -11.14 8.77
CA ASP A 60 5.43 -10.47 7.87
C ASP A 60 6.38 -11.52 7.25
N LYS A 61 6.77 -12.53 8.05
CA LYS A 61 7.54 -13.69 7.56
C LYS A 61 6.75 -14.47 6.52
N TYR A 62 5.48 -14.73 6.80
CA TYR A 62 4.60 -15.41 5.86
C TYR A 62 4.48 -14.63 4.55
N TRP A 63 4.27 -13.31 4.63
CA TRP A 63 4.23 -12.43 3.45
C TRP A 63 5.50 -12.56 2.59
N VAL A 64 6.69 -12.62 3.19
CA VAL A 64 7.95 -12.87 2.46
C VAL A 64 7.94 -14.24 1.78
N GLU A 65 7.60 -15.30 2.50
CA GLU A 65 7.60 -16.68 1.99
C GLU A 65 6.63 -16.89 0.82
N SER A 66 5.45 -16.28 0.89
CA SER A 66 4.44 -16.36 -0.17
C SER A 66 4.85 -15.59 -1.42
N ASN A 67 5.55 -14.46 -1.27
CA ASN A 67 5.85 -13.57 -2.38
C ASN A 67 7.23 -13.81 -3.01
N LYS A 68 8.21 -14.41 -2.30
CA LYS A 68 9.57 -14.58 -2.83
C LYS A 68 9.68 -15.50 -4.04
N LYS A 69 8.63 -16.26 -4.37
CA LYS A 69 8.63 -17.17 -5.53
C LYS A 69 8.39 -16.44 -6.85
N GLU A 70 7.77 -15.28 -6.80
CA GLU A 70 7.49 -14.44 -7.97
C GLU A 70 8.68 -13.50 -8.25
N HIS A 71 9.03 -13.32 -9.52
CA HIS A 71 10.01 -12.32 -9.91
C HIS A 71 9.43 -10.90 -9.79
N GLY A 72 10.20 -9.96 -9.25
CA GLY A 72 9.81 -8.56 -9.12
C GLY A 72 10.02 -8.03 -7.70
N TYR A 73 9.24 -7.03 -7.31
CA TYR A 73 9.28 -6.49 -5.96
C TYR A 73 7.88 -6.29 -5.37
N LYS A 74 7.81 -6.30 -4.03
CA LYS A 74 6.60 -6.11 -3.23
C LYS A 74 6.94 -5.22 -2.04
N ILE A 75 6.00 -4.37 -1.62
CA ILE A 75 6.17 -3.47 -0.49
C ILE A 75 5.12 -3.82 0.56
N LEU A 76 5.55 -3.94 1.82
CA LEU A 76 4.69 -4.09 2.98
C LEU A 76 4.82 -2.83 3.84
N ALA A 77 3.75 -2.07 3.95
CA ALA A 77 3.63 -0.96 4.89
C ALA A 77 3.09 -1.49 6.22
N ILE A 78 3.64 -1.04 7.34
CA ILE A 78 3.18 -1.44 8.68
C ILE A 78 2.29 -0.34 9.23
N TYR A 79 1.00 -0.65 9.38
CA TYR A 79 -0.06 0.28 9.78
C TYR A 79 0.28 1.06 11.07
N ASN A 80 0.78 0.37 12.08
CA ASN A 80 1.12 0.94 13.39
C ASN A 80 2.58 1.44 13.52
N GLU A 81 3.42 1.22 12.50
CA GLU A 81 4.83 1.65 12.50
C GLU A 81 5.12 2.48 11.26
N LYS A 82 4.62 3.73 11.24
CA LYS A 82 4.89 4.75 10.21
C LYS A 82 6.36 5.17 10.12
N SER A 83 7.29 4.43 10.71
CA SER A 83 8.72 4.71 10.67
C SER A 83 9.45 3.96 9.55
N TYR A 84 8.91 2.85 9.05
CA TYR A 84 9.53 2.09 7.95
C TYR A 84 8.53 1.25 7.15
N ARG A 85 8.97 0.81 5.97
CA ARG A 85 8.31 -0.13 5.06
C ARG A 85 9.27 -1.28 4.76
N TYR A 86 8.76 -2.49 4.57
CA TYR A 86 9.56 -3.59 4.06
C TYR A 86 9.46 -3.67 2.53
N LEU A 87 10.59 -3.75 1.85
CA LEU A 87 10.69 -3.96 0.41
C LEU A 87 11.29 -5.34 0.16
N LEU A 88 10.48 -6.25 -0.37
CA LEU A 88 10.92 -7.55 -0.85
C LEU A 88 11.24 -7.44 -2.34
N ILE A 89 12.46 -7.83 -2.73
CA ILE A 89 12.90 -7.86 -4.12
C ILE A 89 13.30 -9.29 -4.42
N SER A 90 12.62 -9.96 -5.34
CA SER A 90 12.86 -11.36 -5.65
C SER A 90 13.25 -11.58 -7.11
N ALA A 91 14.19 -12.50 -7.32
CA ALA A 91 14.57 -12.97 -8.64
C ALA A 91 13.58 -14.01 -9.19
N GLY A 92 12.65 -14.50 -8.37
CA GLY A 92 11.77 -15.62 -8.68
C GLY A 92 12.47 -16.98 -8.56
N GLU A 93 11.82 -18.01 -9.09
CA GLU A 93 12.35 -19.38 -9.09
C GLU A 93 13.63 -19.52 -9.95
N MET A 94 14.68 -20.08 -9.36
CA MET A 94 15.93 -20.44 -10.02
C MET A 94 16.17 -21.94 -9.94
N LYS A 95 16.53 -22.57 -11.06
CA LYS A 95 16.72 -24.03 -11.18
C LYS A 95 17.93 -24.59 -10.43
N THR A 96 18.85 -23.72 -10.03
CA THR A 96 20.06 -24.07 -9.28
C THR A 96 20.31 -23.02 -8.20
N GLY A 97 21.08 -23.39 -7.18
CA GLY A 97 21.61 -22.42 -6.23
C GLY A 97 22.75 -21.57 -6.81
N GLY A 98 23.24 -20.63 -5.98
CA GLY A 98 24.37 -19.75 -6.30
C GLY A 98 24.00 -18.41 -6.91
N TYR A 99 22.70 -18.11 -7.05
CA TYR A 99 22.20 -16.79 -7.41
C TYR A 99 22.02 -15.91 -6.18
N SER A 100 22.29 -14.61 -6.30
CA SER A 100 22.00 -13.61 -5.27
C SER A 100 21.59 -12.28 -5.89
N LEU A 101 20.90 -11.45 -5.11
CA LEU A 101 20.54 -10.09 -5.49
C LEU A 101 21.37 -9.08 -4.68
N GLU A 102 21.65 -7.93 -5.29
CA GLU A 102 22.45 -6.87 -4.67
C GLU A 102 21.88 -5.50 -5.06
N VAL A 103 21.68 -4.61 -4.07
CA VAL A 103 21.39 -3.19 -4.33
C VAL A 103 22.69 -2.52 -4.73
N THR A 104 22.76 -2.04 -5.97
CA THR A 104 23.96 -1.38 -6.54
C THR A 104 23.91 0.13 -6.41
N GLU A 105 22.71 0.71 -6.43
CA GLU A 105 22.51 2.16 -6.37
C GLU A 105 21.11 2.46 -5.79
N VAL A 106 20.99 3.58 -5.08
CA VAL A 106 19.70 4.14 -4.67
C VAL A 106 19.63 5.57 -5.19
N ILE A 107 18.69 5.81 -6.08
CA ILE A 107 18.47 7.12 -6.70
C ILE A 107 17.25 7.75 -6.04
N GLU A 108 17.46 8.93 -5.46
CA GLU A 108 16.40 9.66 -4.79
C GLU A 108 15.98 10.88 -5.62
N GLY A 109 14.72 10.86 -6.05
CA GLY A 109 14.05 11.99 -6.66
C GLY A 109 13.17 12.74 -5.66
N VAL A 110 12.38 13.67 -6.20
CA VAL A 110 11.43 14.48 -5.44
C VAL A 110 10.31 13.61 -4.86
N ASP A 111 9.64 12.82 -5.69
CA ASP A 111 8.47 12.01 -5.28
C ASP A 111 8.71 10.49 -5.32
N LYS A 112 9.94 10.08 -5.65
CA LYS A 112 10.28 8.67 -5.89
C LYS A 112 11.68 8.32 -5.41
N VAL A 113 11.84 7.12 -4.88
CA VAL A 113 13.13 6.48 -4.59
C VAL A 113 13.24 5.22 -5.43
N THR A 114 14.31 5.08 -6.20
CA THR A 114 14.55 3.93 -7.07
C THR A 114 15.77 3.14 -6.59
N PHE A 115 15.55 1.87 -6.25
CA PHE A 115 16.61 0.92 -5.91
C PHE A 115 17.04 0.19 -7.17
N LYS A 116 18.30 0.39 -7.60
CA LYS A 116 18.85 -0.40 -8.70
C LYS A 116 19.43 -1.71 -8.18
N VAL A 117 18.92 -2.82 -8.68
CA VAL A 117 19.24 -4.15 -8.18
C VAL A 117 19.85 -5.00 -9.28
N LYS A 118 20.92 -5.70 -8.96
CA LYS A 118 21.60 -6.62 -9.86
C LYS A 118 21.39 -8.06 -9.42
N LEU A 119 21.10 -8.95 -10.38
CA LEU A 119 21.14 -10.40 -10.19
C LEU A 119 22.54 -10.94 -10.46
N ASN A 120 23.21 -11.39 -9.40
CA ASN A 120 24.49 -12.05 -9.47
C ASN A 120 24.29 -13.54 -9.78
N LYS A 121 24.77 -13.97 -10.95
CA LYS A 121 24.73 -15.36 -11.38
C LYS A 121 25.93 -16.13 -10.80
N PRO A 122 25.80 -17.43 -10.51
CA PRO A 122 26.94 -18.26 -10.14
C PRO A 122 28.00 -18.21 -11.26
N LYS A 123 29.28 -18.30 -10.87
CA LYS A 123 30.38 -18.28 -11.84
C LYS A 123 30.25 -19.48 -12.78
N LYS A 124 30.68 -19.29 -14.03
CA LYS A 124 30.85 -20.41 -14.95
C LYS A 124 31.79 -21.43 -14.28
N ASP A 125 31.34 -22.69 -14.23
CA ASP A 125 32.05 -23.82 -13.61
C ASP A 125 32.12 -23.83 -12.07
N SER A 126 31.37 -22.96 -11.36
CA SER A 126 31.21 -23.12 -9.91
C SER A 126 30.33 -24.32 -9.59
N MET A 127 30.70 -25.09 -8.56
CA MET A 127 29.80 -26.09 -7.99
C MET A 127 28.55 -25.39 -7.44
N VAL A 128 27.38 -25.73 -7.98
CA VAL A 128 26.08 -25.22 -7.54
C VAL A 128 25.21 -26.37 -7.06
N THR A 129 24.25 -26.06 -6.19
CA THR A 129 23.22 -27.03 -5.80
C THR A 129 22.20 -27.19 -6.93
N MET A 130 21.84 -28.44 -7.22
CA MET A 130 20.80 -28.78 -8.20
C MET A 130 19.44 -28.86 -7.52
N ALA A 131 18.96 -27.73 -7.01
CA ALA A 131 17.65 -27.60 -6.36
C ALA A 131 17.02 -26.26 -6.73
N LEU A 132 15.68 -26.20 -6.69
CA LEU A 132 14.95 -24.95 -6.85
C LEU A 132 15.31 -24.01 -5.69
N THR A 133 15.66 -22.77 -6.03
CA THR A 133 15.96 -21.72 -5.07
C THR A 133 15.20 -20.44 -5.39
N TYR A 134 15.06 -19.56 -4.40
CA TYR A 134 14.32 -18.30 -4.50
C TYR A 134 15.17 -17.16 -3.95
N PRO A 135 16.14 -16.63 -4.72
CA PRO A 135 17.00 -15.54 -4.27
C PRO A 135 16.18 -14.26 -4.09
N TYR A 136 16.27 -13.64 -2.91
CA TYR A 136 15.59 -12.39 -2.60
C TYR A 136 16.47 -11.44 -1.78
N LEU A 137 16.14 -10.15 -1.79
CA LEU A 137 16.55 -9.14 -0.84
C LEU A 137 15.33 -8.67 -0.05
N LEU A 138 15.49 -8.52 1.25
CA LEU A 138 14.49 -7.90 2.11
C LEU A 138 15.10 -6.65 2.72
N LEU A 139 14.53 -5.49 2.42
CA LEU A 139 15.00 -4.20 2.88
C LEU A 139 14.01 -3.61 3.88
N LYS A 140 14.50 -3.09 5.01
CA LYS A 140 13.76 -2.20 5.89
C LYS A 140 14.08 -0.77 5.47
N VAL A 141 13.12 -0.08 4.85
CA VAL A 141 13.28 1.25 4.24
C VAL A 141 12.55 2.27 5.10
N SER A 142 13.18 3.38 5.46
CA SER A 142 12.48 4.43 6.22
C SER A 142 11.21 4.90 5.50
N ALA A 143 10.14 5.08 6.26
CA ALA A 143 8.87 5.53 5.71
C ALA A 143 8.99 6.97 5.20
N SER A 144 8.38 7.22 4.04
CA SER A 144 8.28 8.53 3.41
C SER A 144 7.11 8.55 2.46
N GLU A 145 6.59 9.74 2.15
CA GLU A 145 5.56 9.94 1.13
C GLU A 145 6.05 9.59 -0.29
N LYS A 146 7.37 9.39 -0.46
CA LYS A 146 7.93 9.01 -1.75
C LYS A 146 7.53 7.59 -2.10
N THR A 147 7.17 7.43 -3.38
CA THR A 147 6.97 6.13 -4.00
C THR A 147 8.29 5.37 -4.06
N ILE A 148 8.22 4.05 -3.90
CA ILE A 148 9.40 3.17 -4.03
C ILE A 148 9.29 2.43 -5.36
N ASP A 149 10.43 2.34 -6.04
CA ASP A 149 10.58 1.65 -7.32
C ASP A 149 11.86 0.81 -7.33
N VAL A 150 11.90 -0.23 -8.16
CA VAL A 150 13.06 -1.11 -8.30
C VAL A 150 13.40 -1.30 -9.77
N ASP A 151 14.66 -1.04 -10.11
CA ASP A 151 15.20 -1.21 -11.45
C ASP A 151 16.15 -2.40 -11.47
N PHE A 152 15.77 -3.49 -12.15
CA PHE A 152 16.61 -4.68 -12.28
C PHE A 152 17.64 -4.48 -13.39
N ILE A 153 18.88 -4.17 -13.00
CA ILE A 153 20.00 -4.00 -13.94
C ILE A 153 20.41 -5.36 -14.50
N ASP A 154 20.71 -5.39 -15.79
CA ASP A 154 21.22 -6.56 -16.53
C ASP A 154 20.27 -7.78 -16.57
N TYR A 155 19.00 -7.61 -16.18
CA TYR A 155 17.99 -8.64 -16.36
C TYR A 155 17.48 -8.64 -17.80
N LYS A 156 18.10 -9.47 -18.64
CA LYS A 156 17.63 -9.73 -20.00
C LYS A 156 16.57 -10.82 -19.97
N GLY A 157 15.41 -10.53 -20.56
CA GLY A 157 14.41 -11.54 -20.89
C GLY A 157 14.98 -12.64 -21.78
N SER A 158 14.24 -13.73 -21.95
CA SER A 158 14.61 -14.85 -22.84
C SER A 158 14.89 -14.41 -24.30
N ASN A 159 14.45 -13.22 -24.70
CA ASN A 159 14.68 -12.56 -25.98
C ASN A 159 15.82 -11.52 -25.99
N GLY A 160 16.50 -11.27 -24.88
CA GLY A 160 17.65 -10.34 -24.80
C GLY A 160 17.30 -8.86 -24.55
N GLU A 161 16.02 -8.51 -24.43
CA GLU A 161 15.57 -7.17 -24.04
C GLU A 161 15.67 -6.94 -22.53
N LEU A 162 16.01 -5.70 -22.13
CA LEU A 162 15.92 -5.26 -20.74
C LEU A 162 14.44 -5.25 -20.35
N ILE A 163 14.04 -6.13 -19.43
CA ILE A 163 12.68 -6.10 -18.88
C ILE A 163 12.65 -5.07 -17.77
N LYS A 164 12.05 -3.92 -18.03
CA LYS A 164 11.70 -2.96 -16.98
C LYS A 164 10.48 -3.54 -16.25
N VAL A 165 10.70 -4.16 -15.09
CA VAL A 165 9.63 -4.75 -14.27
C VAL A 165 8.99 -3.61 -13.47
N GLU A 166 8.04 -2.91 -14.08
CA GLU A 166 7.22 -1.90 -13.39
C GLU A 166 6.13 -2.60 -12.56
N ASN A 167 6.46 -3.00 -11.34
CA ASN A 167 5.46 -3.46 -10.36
C ASN A 167 5.21 -2.36 -9.32
N HIS A 168 4.63 -1.24 -9.75
CA HIS A 168 4.08 -0.25 -8.82
C HIS A 168 2.84 -0.84 -8.15
N LEU A 169 3.04 -1.67 -7.12
CA LEU A 169 1.98 -2.11 -6.24
C LEU A 169 1.59 -0.93 -5.35
N LYS A 170 0.52 -0.24 -5.77
CA LYS A 170 -0.14 0.74 -4.92
C LYS A 170 -0.81 -0.03 -3.78
N VAL A 171 -0.23 0.07 -2.60
CA VAL A 171 -0.85 -0.40 -1.36
C VAL A 171 -1.87 0.67 -0.94
N GLU A 172 -3.07 0.21 -0.64
CA GLU A 172 -4.18 1.02 -0.15
C GLU A 172 -4.57 0.55 1.25
N GLU A 173 -5.17 1.46 2.02
CA GLU A 173 -5.60 1.21 3.39
C GLU A 173 -7.13 1.26 3.45
N LEU A 174 -7.71 0.43 4.32
CA LEU A 174 -9.14 0.36 4.55
C LEU A 174 -9.43 0.04 6.01
N ASN A 175 -10.34 0.83 6.60
CA ASN A 175 -10.94 0.55 7.89
C ASN A 175 -12.29 -0.13 7.67
N GLY A 176 -12.54 -1.25 8.35
CA GLY A 176 -13.82 -1.95 8.18
C GLY A 176 -14.10 -3.00 9.24
N ILE A 177 -15.27 -3.61 9.13
CA ILE A 177 -15.77 -4.63 10.05
C ILE A 177 -15.82 -5.97 9.34
N TYR A 178 -15.12 -6.97 9.89
CA TYR A 178 -15.16 -8.33 9.37
C TYR A 178 -16.58 -8.89 9.45
N SER A 179 -17.08 -9.32 8.29
CA SER A 179 -18.42 -9.87 8.14
C SER A 179 -18.42 -11.39 8.20
N LYS A 180 -17.68 -12.04 7.28
CA LYS A 180 -17.59 -13.49 7.18
C LYS A 180 -16.45 -13.98 6.29
N ARG A 181 -16.05 -15.24 6.51
CA ARG A 181 -15.27 -16.06 5.60
C ARG A 181 -16.16 -16.49 4.43
N LEU A 182 -15.67 -16.35 3.20
CA LEU A 182 -16.41 -16.75 1.99
C LEU A 182 -16.00 -18.17 1.56
N ASP A 183 -14.70 -18.45 1.59
CA ASP A 183 -14.09 -19.76 1.37
C ASP A 183 -12.67 -19.79 1.99
N GLU A 184 -11.84 -20.78 1.67
CA GLU A 184 -10.47 -20.91 2.19
C GLU A 184 -9.52 -19.75 1.82
N LYS A 185 -9.87 -18.94 0.81
CA LYS A 185 -9.03 -17.89 0.23
C LYS A 185 -9.56 -16.48 0.42
N TYR A 186 -10.87 -16.29 0.64
CA TYR A 186 -11.47 -14.96 0.66
C TYR A 186 -12.26 -14.67 1.95
N ILE A 187 -12.17 -13.40 2.38
CA ILE A 187 -13.00 -12.81 3.43
C ILE A 187 -13.86 -11.67 2.88
N SER A 188 -14.95 -11.39 3.59
CA SER A 188 -15.79 -10.23 3.36
C SER A 188 -15.65 -9.25 4.52
N VAL A 189 -15.36 -7.99 4.19
CA VAL A 189 -15.24 -6.88 5.13
C VAL A 189 -16.25 -5.80 4.72
N LYS A 190 -17.00 -5.27 5.68
CA LYS A 190 -18.00 -4.24 5.46
C LYS A 190 -17.47 -2.89 5.96
N THR A 191 -17.64 -1.85 5.15
CA THR A 191 -17.37 -0.46 5.49
C THR A 191 -18.68 0.30 5.71
N THR A 192 -18.60 1.60 5.97
CA THR A 192 -19.77 2.49 6.01
C THR A 192 -20.47 2.61 4.65
N GLU A 193 -19.74 2.46 3.55
CA GLU A 193 -20.24 2.68 2.19
C GLU A 193 -20.63 1.38 1.49
N GLU A 194 -19.76 0.37 1.53
CA GLU A 194 -19.94 -0.88 0.79
C GLU A 194 -19.24 -2.09 1.42
N SER A 195 -19.35 -3.25 0.77
CA SER A 195 -18.69 -4.49 1.19
C SER A 195 -17.59 -4.89 0.23
N TYR A 196 -16.41 -5.18 0.79
CA TYR A 196 -15.22 -5.58 0.07
C TYR A 196 -14.99 -7.09 0.20
N MET A 197 -14.44 -7.67 -0.88
CA MET A 197 -13.95 -9.04 -0.90
C MET A 197 -12.43 -9.01 -0.99
N PHE A 198 -11.78 -9.56 0.04
CA PHE A 198 -10.34 -9.62 0.14
C PHE A 198 -9.84 -11.05 0.06
N LYS A 199 -8.80 -11.27 -0.74
CA LYS A 199 -8.01 -12.50 -0.73
C LYS A 199 -7.14 -12.49 0.52
N TYR A 200 -7.47 -13.38 1.44
CA TYR A 200 -6.81 -13.60 2.72
C TYR A 200 -7.00 -15.07 3.10
N SER A 201 -5.94 -15.89 3.05
CA SER A 201 -6.08 -17.35 3.21
C SER A 201 -6.28 -17.78 4.67
N THR A 202 -6.80 -18.99 4.88
CA THR A 202 -6.88 -19.60 6.23
C THR A 202 -5.51 -19.85 6.85
N GLU A 203 -4.49 -20.12 6.03
CA GLU A 203 -3.10 -20.25 6.47
C GLU A 203 -2.56 -18.90 6.98
N GLN A 204 -2.86 -17.80 6.28
CA GLN A 204 -2.56 -16.44 6.76
C GLN A 204 -3.28 -16.15 8.09
N GLU A 205 -4.57 -16.49 8.19
CA GLU A 205 -5.36 -16.30 9.42
C GLU A 205 -4.75 -17.04 10.61
N SER A 206 -4.40 -18.31 10.45
CA SER A 206 -3.87 -19.15 11.54
C SER A 206 -2.58 -18.62 12.14
N ASN A 207 -1.80 -17.85 11.37
CA ASN A 207 -0.51 -17.30 11.77
C ASN A 207 -0.60 -15.82 12.21
N THR A 208 -1.78 -15.20 12.13
CA THR A 208 -1.93 -13.75 12.27
C THR A 208 -2.97 -13.38 13.31
N LEU A 209 -4.25 -13.50 12.95
CA LEU A 209 -5.38 -13.03 13.73
C LEU A 209 -6.56 -13.93 13.45
N LYS A 210 -7.10 -14.57 14.49
CA LYS A 210 -8.32 -15.36 14.37
C LYS A 210 -9.52 -14.43 14.20
N LEU A 211 -10.15 -14.47 13.04
CA LEU A 211 -11.23 -13.54 12.70
C LEU A 211 -12.53 -13.95 13.39
N GLN A 212 -13.17 -12.97 14.01
CA GLN A 212 -14.49 -13.13 14.63
C GLN A 212 -15.46 -12.12 14.01
N LYS A 213 -16.70 -12.55 13.78
CA LYS A 213 -17.75 -11.69 13.22
C LYS A 213 -17.84 -10.39 14.03
N ASN A 214 -17.98 -9.27 13.34
CA ASN A 214 -18.05 -7.91 13.92
C ASN A 214 -16.71 -7.38 14.50
N MET A 215 -15.59 -8.07 14.28
CA MET A 215 -14.27 -7.53 14.59
C MET A 215 -13.96 -6.35 13.66
N ALA A 216 -13.62 -5.19 14.23
CA ALA A 216 -13.11 -4.06 13.45
C ALA A 216 -11.63 -4.29 13.11
N LEU A 217 -11.28 -3.96 11.87
CA LEU A 217 -10.00 -4.28 11.26
C LEU A 217 -9.38 -3.06 10.60
N ASP A 218 -8.09 -2.92 10.80
CA ASP A 218 -7.19 -2.10 10.00
C ASP A 218 -6.57 -2.98 8.92
N ILE A 219 -6.81 -2.65 7.64
CA ILE A 219 -6.42 -3.49 6.51
C ILE A 219 -5.52 -2.69 5.57
N SER A 220 -4.36 -3.24 5.25
CA SER A 220 -3.58 -2.81 4.08
C SER A 220 -3.69 -3.87 3.00
N TYR A 221 -3.89 -3.45 1.75
CA TYR A 221 -4.10 -4.35 0.63
C TYR A 221 -3.56 -3.75 -0.67
N PHE A 222 -3.43 -4.58 -1.70
CA PHE A 222 -3.17 -4.12 -3.06
C PHE A 222 -4.09 -4.82 -4.03
N LYS A 223 -4.29 -4.20 -5.21
CA LYS A 223 -4.96 -4.87 -6.32
C LYS A 223 -3.94 -5.64 -7.15
N ASN A 224 -4.07 -6.97 -7.19
CA ASN A 224 -3.16 -7.82 -7.96
C ASN A 224 -3.43 -7.74 -9.47
N SER A 225 -2.61 -8.40 -10.29
CA SER A 225 -2.73 -8.39 -11.76
C SER A 225 -4.04 -8.99 -12.29
N ASN A 226 -4.71 -9.83 -11.51
CA ASN A 226 -6.03 -10.38 -11.81
C ASN A 226 -7.17 -9.43 -11.40
N GLY A 227 -6.84 -8.29 -10.79
CA GLY A 227 -7.80 -7.32 -10.29
C GLY A 227 -8.40 -7.66 -8.92
N GLU A 228 -7.84 -8.66 -8.23
CA GLU A 228 -8.31 -9.06 -6.89
C GLU A 228 -7.64 -8.22 -5.81
N LEU A 229 -8.34 -7.95 -4.71
CA LEU A 229 -7.80 -7.23 -3.56
C LEU A 229 -7.10 -8.23 -2.64
N GLU A 230 -5.79 -8.13 -2.50
CA GLU A 230 -4.97 -9.06 -1.73
C GLU A 230 -4.43 -8.37 -0.48
N VAL A 231 -4.67 -8.98 0.69
CA VAL A 231 -4.29 -8.42 1.99
C VAL A 231 -2.77 -8.49 2.16
N CYS A 232 -2.19 -7.35 2.51
CA CYS A 232 -0.80 -7.22 2.95
C CYS A 232 -0.69 -7.41 4.47
N SER A 233 -1.50 -6.66 5.22
CA SER A 233 -1.59 -6.74 6.68
C SER A 233 -3.03 -6.60 7.12
N LEU A 234 -3.36 -7.24 8.24
CA LEU A 234 -4.69 -7.20 8.81
C LEU A 234 -4.56 -7.26 10.34
N GLU A 235 -4.96 -6.19 10.99
CA GLU A 235 -4.81 -6.00 12.44
C GLU A 235 -6.17 -5.69 13.07
N GLN A 236 -6.38 -6.10 14.32
CA GLN A 236 -7.58 -5.72 15.04
C GLN A 236 -7.49 -4.24 15.41
N ALA A 237 -8.54 -3.50 15.08
CA ALA A 237 -8.64 -2.08 15.40
C ALA A 237 -8.57 -1.85 16.92
N SER A 238 -8.00 -0.70 17.29
CA SER A 238 -7.97 -0.26 18.68
C SER A 238 -9.37 -0.16 19.28
N LEU A 239 -9.44 -0.33 20.61
CA LEU A 239 -10.68 -0.10 21.36
C LEU A 239 -11.18 1.33 21.12
N PRO A 240 -12.50 1.51 20.98
CA PRO A 240 -13.07 2.83 20.72
C PRO A 240 -12.84 3.77 21.90
N ALA A 241 -12.33 4.98 21.63
CA ALA A 241 -12.18 6.06 22.60
C ALA A 241 -13.17 7.18 22.28
N VAL A 242 -13.72 7.82 23.32
CA VAL A 242 -14.67 8.93 23.17
C VAL A 242 -13.94 10.17 22.63
N PRO A 243 -14.32 10.73 21.47
CA PRO A 243 -13.69 11.95 20.94
C PRO A 243 -13.98 13.16 21.84
N GLU A 244 -13.02 14.08 21.99
CA GLU A 244 -13.18 15.28 22.83
C GLU A 244 -14.35 16.18 22.39
N ASP A 245 -14.58 16.32 21.09
CA ASP A 245 -15.59 17.22 20.48
C ASP A 245 -16.80 16.48 19.88
N TRP A 246 -17.16 15.31 20.39
CA TRP A 246 -18.21 14.51 19.77
C TRP A 246 -19.61 15.11 19.94
N GLN A 247 -20.40 15.09 18.86
CA GLN A 247 -21.85 15.33 18.90
C GLN A 247 -22.56 13.98 18.90
N GLY A 248 -23.07 13.59 20.06
CA GLY A 248 -23.73 12.30 20.22
C GLY A 248 -25.06 12.20 19.51
N LEU A 249 -25.30 11.04 18.92
CA LEU A 249 -26.62 10.60 18.50
C LEU A 249 -27.32 9.97 19.71
N ILE A 250 -28.64 10.19 19.80
CA ILE A 250 -29.47 9.56 20.83
C ILE A 250 -30.15 8.35 20.22
N GLY A 251 -30.01 7.20 20.87
CA GLY A 251 -30.71 5.97 20.56
C GLY A 251 -31.75 5.64 21.63
N LEU A 252 -32.84 5.00 21.20
CA LEU A 252 -33.87 4.43 22.06
C LEU A 252 -34.15 3.00 21.57
N GLY A 253 -34.10 2.03 22.48
CA GLY A 253 -34.39 0.64 22.12
C GLY A 253 -34.52 -0.27 23.33
N LYS A 254 -34.70 -1.56 23.06
CA LYS A 254 -34.78 -2.60 24.10
C LYS A 254 -33.44 -3.31 24.22
N PHE A 255 -32.81 -3.22 25.38
CA PHE A 255 -31.60 -3.97 25.68
C PHE A 255 -31.87 -5.48 25.61
N LYS A 256 -30.93 -6.24 25.02
CA LYS A 256 -31.01 -7.70 24.94
C LYS A 256 -29.89 -8.34 25.76
N GLU A 257 -28.67 -8.17 25.28
CA GLU A 257 -27.50 -8.79 25.89
C GLU A 257 -26.21 -8.05 25.50
N VAL A 258 -25.14 -8.37 26.20
CA VAL A 258 -23.77 -8.03 25.82
C VAL A 258 -23.03 -9.31 25.47
N THR A 259 -22.51 -9.38 24.25
CA THR A 259 -21.72 -10.52 23.77
C THR A 259 -20.30 -10.52 24.35
N GLU A 260 -19.56 -11.63 24.18
CA GLU A 260 -18.17 -11.76 24.64
C GLU A 260 -17.21 -10.73 24.03
N GLY A 261 -17.55 -10.11 22.89
CA GLY A 261 -16.70 -9.14 22.18
C GLY A 261 -17.06 -7.68 22.44
N ASP A 262 -17.63 -7.36 23.61
CA ASP A 262 -17.99 -6.00 24.03
C ASP A 262 -19.02 -5.29 23.13
N ILE A 263 -19.82 -6.09 22.42
CA ILE A 263 -20.95 -5.62 21.60
C ILE A 263 -22.24 -5.80 22.39
N CYS A 264 -22.91 -4.69 22.64
CA CYS A 264 -24.27 -4.61 23.14
C CYS A 264 -25.27 -4.79 21.99
N ILE A 265 -26.26 -5.65 22.19
CA ILE A 265 -27.37 -5.85 21.26
C ILE A 265 -28.57 -5.07 21.78
N ILE A 266 -29.07 -4.15 20.96
CA ILE A 266 -30.26 -3.33 21.27
C ILE A 266 -31.25 -3.51 20.13
N SER A 267 -32.49 -3.86 20.48
CA SER A 267 -33.58 -3.99 19.51
C SER A 267 -34.21 -2.62 19.24
N ILE A 268 -34.11 -2.14 18.01
CA ILE A 268 -34.68 -0.89 17.51
C ILE A 268 -35.70 -1.24 16.43
N GLU A 269 -36.96 -0.83 16.61
CA GLU A 269 -38.05 -1.16 15.68
C GLU A 269 -38.13 -2.66 15.34
N ASP A 270 -37.99 -3.51 16.37
CA ASP A 270 -37.98 -4.98 16.29
C ASP A 270 -36.83 -5.59 15.45
N LYS A 271 -35.76 -4.82 15.22
CA LYS A 271 -34.52 -5.29 14.62
C LYS A 271 -33.38 -5.22 15.62
N ASP A 272 -32.65 -6.33 15.75
CA ASP A 272 -31.50 -6.40 16.62
C ASP A 272 -30.30 -5.70 15.98
N GLU A 273 -29.88 -4.62 16.61
CA GLU A 273 -28.82 -3.75 16.16
C GLU A 273 -27.60 -3.88 17.08
N PHE A 274 -26.42 -3.92 16.47
CA PHE A 274 -25.14 -4.07 17.16
C PHE A 274 -24.54 -2.72 17.51
N PHE A 275 -24.17 -2.56 18.77
CA PHE A 275 -23.50 -1.39 19.31
C PHE A 275 -22.24 -1.82 20.07
N TRP A 276 -21.10 -1.29 19.68
CA TRP A 276 -19.84 -1.50 20.42
C TRP A 276 -19.85 -0.60 21.64
N THR A 277 -19.11 -1.01 22.67
CA THR A 277 -19.08 -0.27 23.94
C THR A 277 -17.65 0.10 24.30
N THR A 278 -17.50 1.20 25.02
CA THR A 278 -16.25 1.49 25.71
C THR A 278 -16.10 0.58 26.93
N VAL A 279 -14.88 0.45 27.46
CA VAL A 279 -14.61 -0.31 28.69
C VAL A 279 -15.42 0.21 29.89
N GLU A 280 -15.78 1.50 29.89
CA GLU A 280 -16.58 2.09 30.96
C GLU A 280 -18.07 1.74 30.81
N SER A 281 -18.61 1.86 29.59
CA SER A 281 -20.03 1.63 29.31
C SER A 281 -20.42 0.14 29.43
N ILE A 282 -19.50 -0.79 29.14
CA ILE A 282 -19.82 -2.23 29.21
C ILE A 282 -20.14 -2.71 30.62
N LYS A 283 -19.49 -2.12 31.64
CA LYS A 283 -19.75 -2.45 33.03
C LYS A 283 -21.17 -2.05 33.41
N GLU A 284 -21.58 -0.84 33.02
CA GLU A 284 -22.94 -0.36 33.22
C GLU A 284 -23.96 -1.28 32.52
N CYS A 285 -23.70 -1.71 31.28
CA CYS A 285 -24.58 -2.64 30.56
C CYS A 285 -24.78 -3.96 31.32
N LYS A 286 -23.70 -4.59 31.78
CA LYS A 286 -23.72 -5.92 32.40
C LYS A 286 -24.35 -5.91 33.80
N GLU A 287 -24.20 -4.81 34.53
CA GLU A 287 -24.63 -4.70 35.92
C GLU A 287 -26.04 -4.09 36.07
N SER A 288 -26.50 -3.28 35.11
CA SER A 288 -27.66 -2.40 35.31
C SER A 288 -28.91 -2.81 34.53
N PHE A 289 -28.79 -3.44 33.36
CA PHE A 289 -29.94 -3.68 32.48
C PHE A 289 -30.38 -5.13 32.43
N LYS A 290 -31.70 -5.34 32.38
CA LYS A 290 -32.35 -6.64 32.19
C LYS A 290 -32.78 -6.83 30.74
N ASP A 291 -32.94 -8.08 30.32
CA ASP A 291 -33.48 -8.40 29.00
C ASP A 291 -34.84 -7.69 28.76
N ASN A 292 -34.96 -7.07 27.59
CA ASN A 292 -36.06 -6.24 27.11
C ASN A 292 -36.31 -4.92 27.85
N GLU A 293 -35.37 -4.47 28.70
CA GLU A 293 -35.45 -3.15 29.33
C GLU A 293 -35.31 -2.04 28.29
N ILE A 294 -36.15 -1.01 28.40
CA ILE A 294 -36.08 0.15 27.51
C ILE A 294 -34.92 1.02 27.98
N VAL A 295 -33.98 1.28 27.07
CA VAL A 295 -32.79 2.08 27.34
C VAL A 295 -32.72 3.26 26.36
N VAL A 296 -32.36 4.42 26.89
CA VAL A 296 -31.95 5.59 26.11
C VAL A 296 -30.44 5.72 26.26
N PHE A 297 -29.75 5.97 25.16
CA PHE A 297 -28.28 5.95 25.15
C PHE A 297 -27.72 6.94 24.14
N ASN A 298 -26.53 7.44 24.46
CA ASN A 298 -25.78 8.33 23.58
C ASN A 298 -24.68 7.52 22.89
N TYR A 299 -24.59 7.65 21.56
CA TYR A 299 -23.63 6.92 20.75
C TYR A 299 -23.10 7.75 19.59
N TYR A 300 -21.96 7.36 19.03
CA TYR A 300 -21.43 7.94 17.79
C TYR A 300 -21.05 6.83 16.80
N VAL A 301 -20.79 7.22 15.55
CA VAL A 301 -20.26 6.32 14.51
C VAL A 301 -18.81 6.69 14.27
N ASP A 302 -17.90 5.72 14.39
CA ASP A 302 -16.48 5.94 14.13
C ASP A 302 -16.09 5.69 12.65
N GLU A 303 -14.80 5.84 12.34
CA GLU A 303 -14.27 5.66 10.98
C GLU A 303 -14.40 4.24 10.42
N TYR A 304 -14.60 3.24 11.28
CA TYR A 304 -14.85 1.84 10.88
C TYR A 304 -16.33 1.59 10.61
N GLY A 305 -17.21 2.54 10.96
CA GLY A 305 -18.65 2.39 10.95
C GLY A 305 -19.22 1.69 12.19
N ARG A 306 -18.44 1.53 13.27
CA ARG A 306 -18.94 1.01 14.53
C ARG A 306 -19.83 2.06 15.19
N ARG A 307 -21.01 1.65 15.66
CA ARG A 307 -21.85 2.50 16.54
C ARG A 307 -21.39 2.29 17.97
N ILE A 308 -20.70 3.27 18.54
CA ILE A 308 -20.10 3.19 19.88
C ILE A 308 -21.03 3.84 20.90
N ILE A 309 -21.54 3.07 21.85
CA ILE A 309 -22.25 3.62 23.02
C ILE A 309 -21.24 4.24 23.97
N VAL A 310 -21.51 5.48 24.36
CA VAL A 310 -20.71 6.27 25.30
C VAL A 310 -21.34 6.27 26.69
N SER A 311 -22.66 6.44 26.76
CA SER A 311 -23.40 6.48 28.03
C SER A 311 -24.87 6.11 27.86
N PHE A 312 -25.49 5.70 28.96
CA PHE A 312 -26.93 5.52 29.06
C PHE A 312 -27.56 6.67 29.85
N GLU A 313 -28.74 7.12 29.43
CA GLU A 313 -29.54 8.05 30.23
C GLU A 313 -30.25 7.27 31.33
N LYS A 314 -30.18 7.77 32.57
CA LYS A 314 -30.81 7.18 33.75
C LYS A 314 -32.19 7.77 34.01
#